data_AF-A0A7S2QPV9-F1
#
_entry.id   AF-A0A7S2QPV9-F1
#
_cell.length_a   1.000
_cell.length_b   1.000
_cell.length_c   1.000
_cell.angle_alpha   90.00
_cell.angle_beta   90.00
_cell.angle_gamma   90.00
#
_symmetry.space_group_name_H-M   'P 1'
#
loop_
_entity.id
_entity.type
_entity.pdbx_description
1 polymer ?
#
loop_
_entity_poly.entity_id
_entity_poly.type
_entity_poly.pdbx_seq_one_letter_code
_entity_poly.pdbx_strand_id
1 'polypeptide(L)'
;DDLDDSDIGQIEFETLATKCEELAKIRPAAAELKAGIEWSARLLLRELRLATRKTERQKDSRYSDGGKLQRLLDMPLALDAIAKSAGQTVPSDLRADIREAYKQGYGVRSAQQRKDVVKALKMLLMARETMHWVLFSNMTSTFACTLSTFALHYRAEVLQTLRAASGSRRPFYRAIAAMMLVELIGALARTLESQVRTRVSKIMATSIQVRLFMSFISKDMVWWSQQKNHWENISMVMGLPMHIESALETPRMFIDAITRVTIQAGLVRAKSSKMLYAMIALHWARFML
;
A
#
# COMPACT_ATOMS: atom_id res chain seq x y z
N ASP A 1 -33.91 -21.76 2.05
CA ASP A 1 -32.61 -22.24 1.57
C ASP A 1 -32.57 -22.37 0.04
N ASP A 2 -33.25 -21.51 -0.72
CA ASP A 2 -33.43 -21.71 -2.18
C ASP A 2 -32.64 -20.70 -3.03
N LEU A 3 -31.33 -20.59 -2.83
CA LEU A 3 -30.46 -19.76 -3.69
C LEU A 3 -29.25 -20.53 -4.23
N ASP A 4 -29.29 -21.86 -4.16
CA ASP A 4 -28.19 -22.73 -4.59
C ASP A 4 -28.36 -23.30 -6.01
N ASP A 5 -29.44 -22.98 -6.73
CA ASP A 5 -29.61 -23.51 -8.08
C ASP A 5 -28.88 -22.69 -9.14
N SER A 6 -27.90 -23.38 -9.70
CA SER A 6 -26.87 -23.01 -10.65
C SER A 6 -27.35 -22.75 -12.09
N ASP A 7 -28.63 -22.49 -12.35
CA ASP A 7 -29.14 -22.48 -13.74
C ASP A 7 -30.05 -21.32 -14.19
N ILE A 8 -30.35 -20.30 -13.37
CA ILE A 8 -31.36 -19.29 -13.78
C ILE A 8 -30.91 -17.83 -13.55
N GLY A 9 -30.40 -17.23 -14.64
CA GLY A 9 -30.31 -15.78 -14.86
C GLY A 9 -29.05 -15.32 -15.61
N GLN A 10 -28.95 -15.56 -16.92
CA GLN A 10 -27.85 -15.12 -17.82
C GLN A 10 -27.64 -13.60 -17.93
N ILE A 11 -28.38 -12.79 -17.18
CA ILE A 11 -28.36 -11.35 -17.29
C ILE A 11 -27.72 -10.79 -16.02
N GLU A 12 -26.47 -10.37 -16.14
CA GLU A 12 -25.77 -9.65 -15.09
C GLU A 12 -26.36 -8.24 -14.93
N PHE A 13 -26.29 -7.68 -13.72
CA PHE A 13 -26.72 -6.31 -13.48
C PHE A 13 -26.08 -5.31 -14.44
N GLU A 14 -24.79 -5.47 -14.75
CA GLU A 14 -24.05 -4.61 -15.68
C GLU A 14 -24.70 -4.56 -17.07
N THR A 15 -25.12 -5.71 -17.60
CA THR A 15 -25.75 -5.81 -18.92
C THR A 15 -27.12 -5.12 -18.94
N LEU A 16 -27.90 -5.29 -17.87
CA LEU A 16 -29.23 -4.67 -17.77
C LEU A 16 -29.14 -3.16 -17.52
N ALA A 17 -28.19 -2.71 -16.70
CA ALA A 17 -27.95 -1.30 -16.43
C ALA A 17 -27.51 -0.54 -17.69
N THR A 18 -26.62 -1.13 -18.50
CA THR A 18 -26.19 -0.55 -19.78
C THR A 18 -27.36 -0.40 -20.75
N LYS A 19 -28.23 -1.42 -20.85
CA LYS A 19 -29.43 -1.38 -21.68
C LYS A 19 -30.46 -0.35 -21.18
N CYS A 20 -30.60 -0.17 -19.87
CA CYS A 20 -31.43 0.89 -19.31
C CYS A 20 -30.87 2.28 -19.61
N GLU A 21 -29.55 2.46 -19.59
CA GLU A 21 -28.90 3.73 -19.97
C GLU A 21 -29.09 4.05 -21.47
N GLU A 22 -28.95 3.06 -22.34
CA GLU A 22 -29.24 3.19 -23.77
C GLU A 22 -30.70 3.60 -24.02
N LEU A 23 -31.65 2.95 -23.33
CA LEU A 23 -33.07 3.28 -23.43
C LEU A 23 -33.40 4.66 -22.87
N ALA A 24 -32.75 5.08 -21.78
CA ALA A 24 -32.93 6.41 -21.20
C ALA A 24 -32.51 7.54 -22.18
N LYS A 25 -31.49 7.30 -23.01
CA LYS A 25 -31.05 8.25 -24.05
C LYS A 25 -32.02 8.38 -25.22
N ILE A 26 -32.75 7.30 -25.55
CA ILE A 26 -33.65 7.24 -26.71
C ILE A 26 -35.08 7.67 -26.34
N ARG A 27 -35.62 7.13 -25.24
CA ARG A 27 -37.00 7.39 -24.77
C ARG A 27 -37.05 7.49 -23.24
N PRO A 28 -36.81 8.68 -22.66
CA PRO A 28 -36.77 8.86 -21.21
C PRO A 28 -38.14 8.64 -20.51
N ALA A 29 -39.26 8.74 -21.24
CA ALA A 29 -40.61 8.60 -20.69
C ALA A 29 -41.27 7.22 -20.92
N ALA A 30 -40.53 6.21 -21.40
CA ALA A 30 -41.11 4.89 -21.66
C ALA A 30 -41.50 4.17 -20.34
N ALA A 31 -42.69 3.56 -20.29
CA ALA A 31 -43.13 2.75 -19.15
C ALA A 31 -42.21 1.53 -18.92
N GLU A 32 -41.62 1.01 -19.99
CA GLU A 32 -40.63 -0.07 -19.99
C GLU A 32 -39.35 0.31 -19.23
N LEU A 33 -38.96 1.59 -19.26
CA LEU A 33 -37.78 2.09 -18.55
C LEU A 33 -37.99 2.05 -17.03
N LYS A 34 -39.20 2.38 -16.57
CA LYS A 34 -39.56 2.27 -15.15
C LYS A 34 -39.47 0.82 -14.66
N ALA A 35 -40.02 -0.11 -15.43
CA ALA A 35 -39.95 -1.55 -15.13
C ALA A 35 -38.50 -2.06 -15.16
N GLY A 36 -37.68 -1.59 -16.11
CA GLY A 36 -36.25 -1.92 -16.22
C GLY A 36 -35.41 -1.40 -15.05
N ILE A 37 -35.67 -0.17 -14.59
CA ILE A 37 -35.02 0.40 -13.40
C ILE A 37 -35.40 -0.37 -12.13
N GLU A 38 -36.65 -0.78 -12.00
CA GLU A 38 -37.09 -1.60 -10.86
C GLU A 38 -36.46 -3.00 -10.90
N TRP A 39 -36.37 -3.62 -12.08
CA TRP A 39 -35.73 -4.92 -12.26
C TRP A 39 -34.23 -4.88 -12.00
N SER A 40 -33.52 -3.85 -12.49
CA SER A 40 -32.10 -3.65 -12.18
C SER A 40 -31.88 -3.45 -10.67
N ALA A 41 -32.74 -2.70 -9.99
CA ALA A 41 -32.68 -2.56 -8.53
C ALA A 41 -32.82 -3.91 -7.80
N ARG A 42 -33.80 -4.73 -8.20
CA ARG A 42 -34.02 -6.08 -7.64
C ARG A 42 -32.85 -7.02 -7.92
N LEU A 43 -32.29 -6.95 -9.13
CA LEU A 43 -31.15 -7.75 -9.55
C LEU A 43 -29.88 -7.37 -8.76
N LEU A 44 -29.61 -6.07 -8.60
CA LEU A 44 -28.51 -5.57 -7.77
C LEU A 44 -28.62 -6.04 -6.33
N LEU A 45 -29.82 -5.97 -5.74
CA LEU A 45 -30.07 -6.44 -4.38
C LEU A 45 -29.74 -7.94 -4.23
N ARG A 46 -30.18 -8.76 -5.20
CA ARG A 46 -29.92 -10.20 -5.21
C ARG A 46 -28.42 -10.49 -5.35
N GLU A 47 -27.74 -9.83 -6.29
CA GLU A 47 -26.30 -9.99 -6.50
C GLU A 47 -25.47 -9.53 -5.29
N LEU A 48 -25.83 -8.41 -4.66
CA LEU A 48 -25.16 -7.92 -3.44
C LEU A 48 -25.32 -8.90 -2.28
N ARG A 49 -26.52 -9.45 -2.05
CA ARG A 49 -26.76 -10.44 -0.99
C ARG A 49 -25.97 -11.72 -1.24
N LEU A 50 -25.95 -12.19 -2.49
CA LEU A 50 -25.22 -13.39 -2.88
C LEU A 50 -23.71 -13.19 -2.76
N ALA A 51 -23.19 -12.07 -3.26
CA ALA A 51 -21.78 -11.72 -3.15
C ALA A 51 -21.36 -11.58 -1.68
N THR A 52 -22.16 -10.90 -0.85
CA THR A 52 -21.87 -10.74 0.59
C THR A 52 -21.77 -12.10 1.28
N ARG A 53 -22.76 -12.99 1.09
CA ARG A 53 -22.74 -14.35 1.69
C ARG A 53 -21.58 -15.20 1.19
N LYS A 54 -21.28 -15.15 -0.11
CA LYS A 54 -20.19 -15.94 -0.71
C LYS A 54 -18.82 -15.44 -0.26
N THR A 55 -18.63 -14.12 -0.18
CA THR A 55 -17.39 -13.51 0.33
C THR A 55 -17.19 -13.80 1.81
N GLU A 56 -18.26 -13.77 2.62
CA GLU A 56 -18.21 -14.13 4.04
C GLU A 56 -17.82 -15.59 4.26
N ARG A 57 -18.39 -16.51 3.47
CA ARG A 57 -18.10 -17.95 3.56
C ARG A 57 -16.76 -18.36 2.97
N GLN A 58 -16.13 -17.53 2.14
CA GLN A 58 -14.83 -17.77 1.47
C GLN A 58 -14.71 -19.11 0.71
N LYS A 59 -15.83 -19.76 0.35
CA LYS A 59 -15.84 -21.06 -0.35
C LYS A 59 -15.62 -20.95 -1.87
N ASP A 60 -15.84 -19.77 -2.43
CA ASP A 60 -15.93 -19.56 -3.87
C ASP A 60 -14.79 -18.62 -4.32
N SER A 61 -13.86 -19.11 -5.16
CA SER A 61 -12.61 -18.40 -5.52
C SER A 61 -12.86 -17.07 -6.23
N ARG A 62 -14.00 -16.91 -6.90
CA ARG A 62 -14.40 -15.64 -7.54
C ARG A 62 -14.81 -14.56 -6.52
N TYR A 63 -15.17 -14.96 -5.30
CA TYR A 63 -15.67 -14.08 -4.24
C TYR A 63 -14.72 -13.98 -3.04
N SER A 64 -13.67 -14.81 -2.98
CA SER A 64 -12.70 -14.85 -1.87
C SER A 64 -11.90 -13.56 -1.74
N ASP A 65 -11.55 -12.93 -2.85
CA ASP A 65 -10.67 -11.75 -2.87
C ASP A 65 -11.44 -10.45 -2.59
N GLY A 66 -12.77 -10.51 -2.50
CA GLY A 66 -13.63 -9.34 -2.24
C GLY A 66 -13.70 -8.33 -3.38
N GLY A 67 -12.94 -8.49 -4.47
CA GLY A 67 -12.94 -7.59 -5.62
C GLY A 67 -14.30 -7.49 -6.33
N LYS A 68 -15.01 -8.62 -6.50
CA LYS A 68 -16.36 -8.61 -7.08
C LYS A 68 -17.37 -7.90 -6.17
N LEU A 69 -17.27 -8.08 -4.85
CA LEU A 69 -18.09 -7.34 -3.89
C LEU A 69 -17.82 -5.84 -3.95
N GLN A 70 -16.55 -5.43 -4.12
CA GLN A 70 -16.20 -4.01 -4.31
C GLN A 70 -16.89 -3.40 -5.53
N ARG A 71 -16.82 -4.05 -6.70
CA ARG A 71 -17.51 -3.56 -7.91
C ARG A 71 -19.01 -3.42 -7.70
N LEU A 72 -19.63 -4.40 -7.06
CA LEU A 72 -21.06 -4.37 -6.76
C LEU A 72 -21.45 -3.29 -5.74
N LEU A 73 -20.55 -2.93 -4.81
CA LEU A 73 -20.78 -1.85 -3.86
C LEU A 73 -20.76 -0.46 -4.53
N ASP A 74 -20.09 -0.29 -5.67
CA ASP A 74 -20.03 1.01 -6.38
C ASP A 74 -21.25 1.24 -7.30
N MET A 75 -21.97 0.16 -7.65
CA MET A 75 -23.11 0.17 -8.58
C MET A 75 -24.41 0.84 -8.12
N PRO A 76 -24.77 0.90 -6.82
CA PRO A 76 -25.97 1.62 -6.38
C PRO A 76 -25.96 3.10 -6.75
N LEU A 77 -24.77 3.73 -6.78
CA LEU A 77 -24.62 5.12 -7.22
C LEU A 77 -24.88 5.27 -8.72
N ALA A 78 -24.45 4.30 -9.53
CA ALA A 78 -24.71 4.27 -10.96
C ALA A 78 -26.20 4.08 -11.25
N LEU A 79 -26.88 3.21 -10.51
CA LEU A 79 -28.33 3.00 -10.63
C LEU A 79 -29.13 4.27 -10.31
N ASP A 80 -28.78 4.97 -9.22
CA ASP A 80 -29.42 6.24 -8.87
C ASP A 80 -29.13 7.35 -9.89
N ALA A 81 -27.95 7.34 -10.52
CA ALA A 81 -27.61 8.27 -11.60
C ALA A 81 -28.44 8.03 -12.86
N ILE A 82 -28.61 6.76 -13.27
CA ILE A 82 -29.47 6.36 -14.41
C ILE A 82 -30.94 6.68 -14.14
N ALA A 83 -31.42 6.42 -12.92
CA ALA A 83 -32.80 6.76 -12.55
C ALA A 83 -33.05 8.28 -12.61
N LYS A 84 -32.11 9.08 -12.08
CA LYS A 84 -32.19 10.55 -12.12
C LYS A 84 -32.14 11.10 -13.55
N SER A 85 -31.25 10.58 -14.41
CA SER A 85 -31.16 11.06 -15.80
C SER A 85 -32.42 10.73 -16.61
N ALA A 86 -33.11 9.63 -16.28
CA ALA A 86 -34.39 9.26 -16.85
C ALA A 86 -35.60 10.00 -16.24
N GLY A 87 -35.42 10.84 -15.21
CA GLY A 87 -36.54 11.46 -14.49
C GLY A 87 -37.42 10.46 -13.73
N GLN A 88 -36.91 9.25 -13.48
CA GLN A 88 -37.61 8.16 -12.80
C GLN A 88 -37.08 8.02 -11.36
N THR A 89 -37.91 7.48 -10.47
CA THR A 89 -37.50 7.19 -9.09
C THR A 89 -37.55 5.70 -8.80
N VAL A 90 -36.44 5.15 -8.29
CA VAL A 90 -36.43 3.80 -7.72
C VAL A 90 -37.38 3.79 -6.50
N PRO A 91 -38.23 2.77 -6.35
CA PRO A 91 -39.13 2.64 -5.20
C PRO A 91 -38.38 2.78 -3.86
N SER A 92 -38.98 3.47 -2.89
CA SER A 92 -38.37 3.75 -1.58
C SER A 92 -37.95 2.49 -0.84
N ASP A 93 -38.78 1.45 -0.93
CA ASP A 93 -38.61 0.20 -0.19
C ASP A 93 -37.40 -0.58 -0.73
N LEU A 94 -37.29 -0.65 -2.06
CA LEU A 94 -36.11 -1.23 -2.74
C LEU A 94 -34.82 -0.46 -2.44
N ARG A 95 -34.89 0.88 -2.34
CA ARG A 95 -33.72 1.68 -1.92
C ARG A 95 -33.30 1.39 -0.49
N ALA A 96 -34.26 1.19 0.43
CA ALA A 96 -33.97 0.84 1.81
C ALA A 96 -33.27 -0.52 1.89
N ASP A 97 -33.80 -1.52 1.18
CA ASP A 97 -33.23 -2.88 1.11
C ASP A 97 -31.81 -2.89 0.52
N ILE A 98 -31.59 -2.15 -0.58
CA ILE A 98 -30.26 -2.01 -1.20
C ILE A 98 -29.29 -1.35 -0.23
N ARG A 99 -29.72 -0.32 0.51
CA ARG A 99 -28.88 0.37 1.48
C ARG A 99 -28.52 -0.54 2.66
N GLU A 100 -29.43 -1.38 3.11
CA GLU A 100 -29.13 -2.36 4.15
C GLU A 100 -28.13 -3.42 3.66
N ALA A 101 -28.37 -4.00 2.50
CA ALA A 101 -27.45 -4.96 1.87
C ALA A 101 -26.06 -4.34 1.63
N TYR A 102 -26.02 -3.07 1.23
CA TYR A 102 -24.78 -2.31 1.07
C TYR A 102 -24.01 -2.19 2.39
N LYS A 103 -24.68 -1.83 3.50
CA LYS A 103 -24.04 -1.74 4.82
C LYS A 103 -23.47 -3.08 5.27
N GLN A 104 -24.21 -4.17 5.05
CA GLN A 104 -23.75 -5.52 5.37
C GLN A 104 -22.53 -5.90 4.53
N GLY A 105 -22.59 -5.71 3.21
CA GLY A 105 -21.46 -5.96 2.30
C GLY A 105 -20.23 -5.12 2.64
N TYR A 106 -20.40 -3.85 2.99
CA TYR A 106 -19.30 -2.98 3.43
C TYR A 106 -18.66 -3.47 4.73
N GLY A 107 -19.46 -3.95 5.68
CA GLY A 107 -18.98 -4.54 6.93
C GLY A 107 -18.12 -5.78 6.69
N VAL A 108 -18.60 -6.71 5.86
CA VAL A 108 -17.85 -7.93 5.47
C VAL A 108 -16.56 -7.56 4.76
N ARG A 109 -16.59 -6.61 3.81
CA ARG A 109 -15.40 -6.12 3.11
C ARG A 109 -14.37 -5.54 4.07
N SER A 110 -14.80 -4.67 4.98
CA SER A 110 -13.91 -4.04 5.97
C SER A 110 -13.27 -5.10 6.88
N ALA A 111 -14.02 -6.13 7.26
CA ALA A 111 -13.49 -7.26 8.01
C ALA A 111 -12.47 -8.08 7.19
N GLN A 112 -12.73 -8.31 5.90
CA GLN A 112 -11.81 -8.99 4.98
C GLN A 112 -10.49 -8.22 4.84
N GLN A 113 -10.55 -6.92 4.57
CA GLN A 113 -9.37 -6.06 4.44
C GLN A 113 -8.53 -6.06 5.72
N ARG A 114 -9.18 -6.00 6.89
CA ARG A 114 -8.48 -6.13 8.18
C ARG A 114 -7.81 -7.49 8.32
N LYS A 115 -8.45 -8.59 7.91
CA LYS A 115 -7.82 -9.92 7.91
C LYS A 115 -6.59 -9.96 7.01
N ASP A 116 -6.62 -9.33 5.85
CA ASP A 116 -5.49 -9.32 4.93
C ASP A 116 -4.34 -8.44 5.44
N VAL A 117 -4.63 -7.31 6.09
CA VAL A 117 -3.62 -6.53 6.83
C VAL A 117 -3.03 -7.34 7.97
N VAL A 118 -3.85 -8.07 8.74
CA VAL A 118 -3.37 -8.94 9.83
C VAL A 118 -2.55 -10.11 9.28
N LYS A 119 -2.89 -10.68 8.11
CA LYS A 119 -2.08 -11.70 7.43
C LYS A 119 -0.75 -11.12 6.96
N ALA A 120 -0.74 -9.94 6.35
CA ALA A 120 0.48 -9.24 5.95
C ALA A 120 1.37 -8.94 7.17
N LEU A 121 0.77 -8.48 8.26
CA LEU A 121 1.47 -8.27 9.53
C LEU A 121 1.99 -9.59 10.12
N LYS A 122 1.21 -10.67 10.03
CA LYS A 122 1.64 -12.03 10.42
C LYS A 122 2.77 -12.53 9.53
N MET A 123 2.78 -12.23 8.22
CA MET A 123 3.90 -12.56 7.35
C MET A 123 5.16 -11.76 7.70
N LEU A 124 5.01 -10.47 8.03
CA LEU A 124 6.09 -9.65 8.59
C LEU A 124 6.59 -10.19 9.94
N LEU A 125 5.68 -10.66 10.81
CA LEU A 125 6.02 -11.29 12.09
C LEU A 125 6.58 -12.70 11.92
N MET A 126 6.21 -13.46 10.89
CA MET A 126 6.86 -14.72 10.54
C MET A 126 8.28 -14.48 10.06
N ALA A 127 8.53 -13.29 9.47
CA ALA A 127 9.87 -12.80 9.23
C ALA A 127 10.56 -12.27 10.52
N ARG A 128 10.11 -12.67 11.73
CA ARG A 128 10.80 -12.39 13.02
C ARG A 128 12.26 -12.85 13.01
N GLU A 129 12.56 -13.95 12.34
CA GLU A 129 13.94 -14.40 12.10
C GLU A 129 14.74 -13.42 11.24
N THR A 130 14.10 -12.53 10.50
CA THR A 130 14.75 -11.44 9.74
C THR A 130 14.70 -10.10 10.46
N MET A 131 14.00 -10.02 11.61
CA MET A 131 13.83 -8.76 12.33
C MET A 131 15.15 -8.20 12.87
N HIS A 132 16.07 -9.05 13.33
CA HIS A 132 17.40 -8.61 13.75
C HIS A 132 18.20 -8.01 12.59
N TRP A 133 18.05 -8.56 11.38
CA TRP A 133 18.65 -8.00 10.16
C TRP A 133 18.04 -6.66 9.76
N VAL A 134 16.71 -6.52 9.89
CA VAL A 134 16.02 -5.24 9.66
C VAL A 134 16.44 -4.20 10.68
N LEU A 135 16.52 -4.56 11.97
CA LEU A 135 17.00 -3.68 13.03
C LEU A 135 18.46 -3.26 12.79
N PHE A 136 19.32 -4.20 12.39
CA PHE A 136 20.71 -3.91 12.05
C PHE A 136 20.81 -2.95 10.86
N SER A 137 20.00 -3.15 9.80
CA SER A 137 19.90 -2.23 8.67
C SER A 137 19.43 -0.83 9.09
N ASN A 138 18.46 -0.75 9.99
CA ASN A 138 17.96 0.53 10.52
C ASN A 138 19.04 1.24 11.37
N MET A 139 19.82 0.49 12.14
CA MET A 139 20.96 1.03 12.89
C MET A 139 22.03 1.59 11.95
N THR A 140 22.39 0.87 10.88
CA THR A 140 23.36 1.35 9.90
C THR A 140 22.87 2.58 9.16
N SER A 141 21.59 2.64 8.79
CA SER A 141 20.99 3.83 8.18
C SER A 141 21.00 5.02 9.16
N THR A 142 20.60 4.81 10.41
CA THR A 142 20.65 5.84 11.46
C THR A 142 22.07 6.38 11.65
N PHE A 143 23.06 5.50 11.62
CA PHE A 143 24.47 5.87 11.71
C PHE A 143 24.96 6.65 10.49
N ALA A 144 24.62 6.22 9.27
CA ALA A 144 24.93 6.96 8.05
C ALA A 144 24.25 8.34 8.04
N CYS A 145 23.02 8.42 8.55
CA CYS A 145 22.25 9.65 8.67
C CYS A 145 22.86 10.64 9.68
N THR A 146 23.29 10.16 10.85
CA THR A 146 23.99 11.01 11.83
C THR A 146 25.29 11.57 11.24
N LEU A 147 26.08 10.74 10.56
CA LEU A 147 27.31 11.19 9.87
C LEU A 147 27.03 12.21 8.77
N SER A 148 25.99 12.01 7.96
CA SER A 148 25.58 12.99 6.95
C SER A 148 25.17 14.32 7.58
N THR A 149 24.49 14.30 8.71
CA THR A 149 24.11 15.51 9.45
C THR A 149 25.33 16.21 10.06
N PHE A 150 26.30 15.46 10.59
CA PHE A 150 27.59 16.00 11.04
C PHE A 150 28.40 16.60 9.89
N ALA A 151 28.40 15.98 8.71
CA ALA A 151 29.05 16.54 7.53
C ALA A 151 28.46 17.91 7.18
N LEU A 152 27.12 18.03 7.24
CA LEU A 152 26.41 19.30 7.05
C LEU A 152 26.83 20.35 8.09
N HIS A 153 26.96 19.93 9.35
CA HIS A 153 27.43 20.79 10.44
C HIS A 153 28.85 21.31 10.20
N TYR A 154 29.80 20.43 9.89
CA TYR A 154 31.20 20.84 9.65
C TYR A 154 31.34 21.70 8.39
N ARG A 155 30.56 21.42 7.33
CA ARG A 155 30.50 22.33 6.17
C ARG A 155 30.00 23.72 6.56
N ALA A 156 29.01 23.81 7.47
CA ALA A 156 28.54 25.09 7.98
C ALA A 156 29.60 25.81 8.85
N GLU A 157 30.34 25.08 9.69
CA GLU A 157 31.46 25.64 10.47
C GLU A 157 32.62 26.12 9.57
N VAL A 158 32.96 25.39 8.51
CA VAL A 158 33.95 25.83 7.52
C VAL A 158 33.52 27.12 6.84
N LEU A 159 32.24 27.25 6.44
CA LEU A 159 31.73 28.50 5.85
C LEU A 159 31.69 29.66 6.84
N GLN A 160 31.40 29.39 8.13
CA GLN A 160 31.45 30.41 9.18
C GLN A 160 32.88 30.89 9.44
N THR A 161 33.85 29.98 9.49
CA THR A 161 35.28 30.34 9.67
C THR A 161 35.85 31.07 8.45
N LEU A 162 35.36 30.79 7.23
CA LEU A 162 35.68 31.58 6.03
C LEU A 162 35.08 32.99 6.06
N ARG A 163 33.87 33.15 6.59
CA ARG A 163 33.18 34.44 6.70
C ARG A 163 33.76 35.32 7.82
N ALA A 164 34.24 34.72 8.89
CA ALA A 164 34.92 35.42 9.98
C ALA A 164 36.35 35.79 9.56
N ALA A 165 36.49 36.90 8.83
CA ALA A 165 37.73 37.37 8.21
C ALA A 165 38.94 37.66 9.15
N SER A 166 38.91 37.25 10.43
CA SER A 166 39.96 37.51 11.42
C SER A 166 40.96 36.34 11.55
N GLY A 167 41.96 36.31 10.67
CA GLY A 167 43.37 36.04 10.99
C GLY A 167 43.88 34.66 11.45
N SER A 168 43.07 33.76 12.02
CA SER A 168 43.60 32.49 12.55
C SER A 168 43.36 31.32 11.58
N ARG A 169 44.43 30.82 10.94
CA ARG A 169 44.37 29.65 10.03
C ARG A 169 44.12 28.33 10.77
N ARG A 170 44.49 28.24 12.04
CA ARG A 170 44.36 27.01 12.87
C ARG A 170 42.93 26.48 13.01
N PRO A 171 41.89 27.28 13.36
CA PRO A 171 40.52 26.81 13.46
C PRO A 171 39.94 26.36 12.12
N PHE A 172 40.34 27.01 11.02
CA PHE A 172 39.93 26.61 9.67
C PHE A 172 40.49 25.24 9.27
N TYR A 173 41.79 25.00 9.45
CA TYR A 173 42.37 23.68 9.17
C TYR A 173 41.80 22.57 10.06
N ARG A 174 41.48 22.88 11.32
CA ARG A 174 40.82 21.93 12.23
C ARG A 174 39.40 21.58 11.76
N ALA A 175 38.62 22.58 11.32
CA ALA A 175 37.28 22.37 10.80
C ALA A 175 37.28 21.58 9.48
N ILE A 176 38.23 21.86 8.58
CA ILE A 176 38.40 21.10 7.34
C ILE A 176 38.84 19.67 7.60
N ALA A 177 39.82 19.45 8.49
CA ALA A 177 40.26 18.10 8.83
C ALA A 177 39.10 17.28 9.43
N ALA A 178 38.30 17.89 10.31
CA ALA A 178 37.09 17.28 10.86
C ALA A 178 36.04 16.99 9.77
N MET A 179 35.82 17.92 8.83
CA MET A 179 34.92 17.71 7.69
C MET A 179 35.37 16.53 6.83
N MET A 180 36.65 16.48 6.43
CA MET A 180 37.20 15.40 5.60
C MET A 180 37.08 14.04 6.29
N LEU A 181 37.35 13.98 7.60
CA LEU A 181 37.21 12.76 8.38
C LEU A 181 35.75 12.30 8.45
N VAL A 182 34.79 13.21 8.69
CA VAL A 182 33.37 12.86 8.70
C VAL A 182 32.85 12.46 7.31
N GLU A 183 33.33 13.08 6.24
CA GLU A 183 32.97 12.70 4.87
C GLU A 183 33.53 11.32 4.51
N LEU A 184 34.77 11.01 4.90
CA LEU A 184 35.38 9.70 4.68
C LEU A 184 34.63 8.60 5.44
N ILE A 185 34.37 8.82 6.73
CA ILE A 185 33.59 7.89 7.55
C ILE A 185 32.16 7.78 7.02
N GLY A 186 31.56 8.89 6.57
CA GLY A 186 30.24 8.92 5.96
C GLY A 186 30.18 8.19 4.61
N ALA A 187 31.25 8.20 3.82
CA ALA A 187 31.35 7.41 2.60
C ALA A 187 31.46 5.91 2.91
N LEU A 188 32.30 5.54 3.88
CA LEU A 188 32.42 4.16 4.36
C LEU A 188 31.12 3.63 4.99
N ALA A 189 30.40 4.48 5.74
CA ALA A 189 29.11 4.11 6.31
C ALA A 189 28.07 3.85 5.21
N ARG A 190 28.04 4.66 4.15
CA ARG A 190 27.13 4.47 3.01
C ARG A 190 27.46 3.20 2.21
N THR A 191 28.74 2.89 2.00
CA THR A 191 29.12 1.64 1.32
C THR A 191 28.79 0.42 2.19
N LEU A 192 29.04 0.49 3.49
CA LEU A 192 28.67 -0.56 4.44
C LEU A 192 27.15 -0.74 4.47
N GLU A 193 26.38 0.34 4.55
CA GLU A 193 24.91 0.33 4.50
C GLU A 193 24.41 -0.34 3.22
N SER A 194 24.97 0.00 2.05
CA SER A 194 24.62 -0.63 0.78
C SER A 194 24.92 -2.13 0.78
N GLN A 195 26.07 -2.56 1.30
CA GLN A 195 26.44 -3.97 1.38
C GLN A 195 25.54 -4.76 2.35
N VAL A 196 25.27 -4.17 3.52
CA VAL A 196 24.35 -4.73 4.52
C VAL A 196 22.94 -4.83 3.93
N ARG A 197 22.45 -3.79 3.27
CA ARG A 197 21.14 -3.77 2.59
C ARG A 197 21.03 -4.92 1.60
N THR A 198 21.97 -5.06 0.68
CA THR A 198 21.93 -6.11 -0.35
C THR A 198 21.94 -7.50 0.28
N ARG A 199 22.76 -7.72 1.33
CA ARG A 199 22.79 -9.01 2.03
C ARG A 199 21.49 -9.30 2.79
N VAL A 200 20.96 -8.32 3.52
CA VAL A 200 19.72 -8.48 4.29
C VAL A 200 18.53 -8.76 3.38
N SER A 201 18.39 -8.02 2.27
CA SER A 201 17.34 -8.26 1.27
C SER A 201 17.44 -9.67 0.70
N LYS A 202 18.65 -10.14 0.38
CA LYS A 202 18.86 -11.50 -0.14
C LYS A 202 18.47 -12.57 0.87
N ILE A 203 18.93 -12.47 2.12
CA ILE A 203 18.61 -13.43 3.19
C ILE A 203 17.10 -13.48 3.45
N MET A 204 16.47 -12.31 3.52
CA MET A 204 15.03 -12.19 3.78
C MET A 204 14.19 -12.77 2.63
N ALA A 205 14.56 -12.47 1.38
CA ALA A 205 13.92 -13.02 0.20
C ALA A 205 14.01 -14.55 0.19
N THR A 206 15.20 -15.12 0.42
CA THR A 206 15.38 -16.58 0.45
C THR A 206 14.58 -17.24 1.58
N SER A 207 14.58 -16.66 2.80
CA SER A 207 13.82 -17.19 3.93
C SER A 207 12.31 -17.21 3.66
N ILE A 208 11.78 -16.12 3.11
CA ILE A 208 10.36 -16.01 2.75
C ILE A 208 10.02 -16.99 1.61
N GLN A 209 10.88 -17.09 0.60
CA GLN A 209 10.69 -18.00 -0.53
C GLN A 209 10.62 -19.47 -0.07
N VAL A 210 11.52 -19.91 0.81
CA VAL A 210 11.50 -21.28 1.36
C VAL A 210 10.21 -21.54 2.15
N ARG A 211 9.78 -20.59 2.99
CA ARG A 211 8.55 -20.74 3.79
C ARG A 211 7.30 -20.76 2.91
N LEU A 212 7.24 -19.92 1.89
CA LEU A 212 6.14 -19.94 0.93
C LEU A 212 6.13 -21.23 0.15
N PHE A 213 7.27 -21.69 -0.35
CA PHE A 213 7.38 -22.97 -1.03
C PHE A 213 6.91 -24.14 -0.16
N MET A 214 7.35 -24.21 1.10
CA MET A 214 6.85 -25.19 2.06
C MET A 214 5.34 -25.05 2.30
N SER A 215 4.83 -23.81 2.41
CA SER A 215 3.40 -23.55 2.53
C SER A 215 2.61 -24.00 1.31
N PHE A 216 3.16 -23.87 0.09
CA PHE A 216 2.54 -24.35 -1.14
C PHE A 216 2.51 -25.88 -1.18
N ILE A 217 3.62 -26.55 -0.88
CA ILE A 217 3.70 -28.01 -0.84
C ILE A 217 2.77 -28.60 0.23
N SER A 218 2.58 -27.90 1.35
CA SER A 218 1.69 -28.35 2.42
C SER A 218 0.19 -28.27 2.10
N LYS A 219 -0.20 -27.74 0.93
CA LYS A 219 -1.62 -27.65 0.52
C LYS A 219 -2.15 -28.99 0.05
N ASP A 220 -3.42 -29.22 0.34
CA ASP A 220 -4.18 -30.40 -0.03
C ASP A 220 -4.45 -30.46 -1.54
N MET A 221 -4.64 -31.69 -2.06
CA MET A 221 -4.85 -31.93 -3.50
C MET A 221 -6.14 -31.28 -4.02
N VAL A 222 -7.13 -31.04 -3.15
CA VAL A 222 -8.37 -30.33 -3.50
C VAL A 222 -8.10 -28.85 -3.75
N TRP A 223 -7.21 -28.23 -2.97
CA TRP A 223 -6.78 -26.85 -3.23
C TRP A 223 -6.03 -26.75 -4.57
N TRP A 224 -5.16 -27.72 -4.87
CA TRP A 224 -4.45 -27.77 -6.14
C TRP A 224 -5.41 -27.93 -7.32
N SER A 225 -6.39 -28.84 -7.26
CA SER A 225 -7.33 -29.09 -8.37
C SER A 225 -8.22 -27.89 -8.72
N GLN A 226 -8.36 -26.91 -7.80
CA GLN A 226 -9.12 -25.69 -8.02
C GLN A 226 -8.31 -24.55 -8.67
N GLN A 227 -6.98 -24.68 -8.77
CA GLN A 227 -6.12 -23.66 -9.36
C GLN A 227 -6.09 -23.78 -10.88
N LYS A 228 -6.53 -22.74 -11.58
CA LYS A 228 -6.52 -22.72 -13.06
C LYS A 228 -5.09 -22.65 -13.64
N ASN A 229 -4.17 -21.99 -12.95
CA ASN A 229 -2.82 -21.71 -13.44
C ASN A 229 -1.75 -22.08 -12.38
N HIS A 230 -1.35 -23.35 -12.33
CA HIS A 230 -0.28 -23.80 -11.42
C HIS A 230 1.05 -23.07 -11.66
N TRP A 231 1.34 -22.78 -12.92
CA TRP A 231 2.61 -22.17 -13.33
C TRP A 231 2.73 -20.70 -12.92
N GLU A 232 1.61 -19.99 -12.87
CA GLU A 232 1.56 -18.59 -12.42
C GLU A 232 1.80 -18.48 -10.90
N ASN A 233 1.25 -19.42 -10.12
CA ASN A 233 1.52 -19.48 -8.69
C ASN A 233 2.99 -19.81 -8.38
N ILE A 234 3.60 -20.73 -9.16
CA ILE A 234 5.02 -21.08 -9.01
C ILE A 234 5.92 -19.93 -9.48
N SER A 235 5.59 -19.27 -10.59
CA SER A 235 6.34 -18.11 -11.08
C SER A 235 6.24 -16.93 -10.10
N MET A 236 5.11 -16.76 -9.42
CA MET A 236 4.95 -15.76 -8.36
C MET A 236 5.87 -16.04 -7.16
N VAL A 237 6.00 -17.31 -6.74
CA VAL A 237 6.95 -17.71 -5.69
C VAL A 237 8.40 -17.46 -6.09
N MET A 238 8.73 -17.67 -7.36
CA MET A 238 10.08 -17.41 -7.89
C MET A 238 10.36 -15.90 -8.09
N GLY A 239 9.34 -15.10 -8.41
CA GLY A 239 9.43 -13.65 -8.60
C GLY A 239 9.32 -12.83 -7.30
N LEU A 240 8.90 -13.47 -6.21
CA LEU A 240 8.69 -12.85 -4.89
C LEU A 240 9.89 -12.06 -4.33
N PRO A 241 11.16 -12.44 -4.56
CA PRO A 241 12.32 -11.65 -4.13
C PRO A 241 12.29 -10.19 -4.61
N MET A 242 11.89 -9.95 -5.86
CA MET A 242 11.79 -8.58 -6.42
C MET A 242 10.65 -7.78 -5.75
N HIS A 243 9.52 -8.44 -5.47
CA HIS A 243 8.38 -7.78 -4.83
C HIS A 243 8.62 -7.49 -3.34
N ILE A 244 9.37 -8.35 -2.64
CA ILE A 244 9.76 -8.14 -1.24
C ILE A 244 10.67 -6.93 -1.11
N GLU A 245 11.63 -6.76 -2.03
CA GLU A 245 12.54 -5.60 -2.00
C GLU A 245 11.77 -4.28 -2.11
N SER A 246 10.83 -4.19 -3.07
CA SER A 246 9.96 -3.01 -3.24
C SER A 246 9.03 -2.79 -2.04
N ALA A 247 8.43 -3.85 -1.51
CA ALA A 247 7.52 -3.75 -0.37
C ALA A 247 8.23 -3.29 0.92
N LEU A 248 9.51 -3.66 1.10
CA LEU A 248 10.31 -3.24 2.25
C LEU A 248 10.90 -1.85 2.09
N GLU A 249 11.04 -1.34 0.87
CA GLU A 249 11.60 -0.02 0.60
C GLU A 249 10.70 1.10 1.14
N THR A 250 9.39 0.98 0.98
CA THR A 250 8.41 2.00 1.42
C THR A 250 8.46 2.28 2.93
N PRO A 251 8.30 1.30 3.83
CA PRO A 251 8.39 1.55 5.27
C PRO A 251 9.79 1.99 5.71
N ARG A 252 10.84 1.57 4.99
CA ARG A 252 12.22 2.01 5.27
C ARG A 252 12.45 3.47 4.95
N MET A 253 12.01 3.95 3.78
CA MET A 253 12.10 5.37 3.42
C MET A 253 11.40 6.26 4.46
N PHE A 254 10.28 5.79 5.01
CA PHE A 254 9.56 6.48 6.08
C PHE A 254 10.37 6.56 7.38
N ILE A 255 10.97 5.44 7.82
CA ILE A 255 11.84 5.39 9.00
C ILE A 255 13.06 6.29 8.81
N ASP A 256 13.70 6.25 7.64
CA ASP A 256 14.86 7.09 7.32
C ASP A 256 14.50 8.57 7.33
N ALA A 257 13.34 8.94 6.80
CA ALA A 257 12.85 10.32 6.82
C ALA A 257 12.61 10.82 8.26
N ILE A 258 11.95 10.02 9.11
CA ILE A 258 11.73 10.36 10.53
C ILE A 258 13.06 10.49 11.27
N THR A 259 13.98 9.57 11.01
CA THR A 259 15.30 9.54 11.65
C THR A 259 16.12 10.77 11.26
N ARG A 260 16.09 11.17 9.99
CA ARG A 260 16.68 12.42 9.51
C ARG A 260 16.11 13.65 10.21
N VAL A 261 14.78 13.75 10.29
CA VAL A 261 14.10 14.87 10.97
C VAL A 261 14.51 14.96 12.44
N THR A 262 14.48 13.83 13.15
CA THR A 262 14.81 13.79 14.59
C THR A 262 16.27 14.13 14.88
N ILE A 263 17.21 13.61 14.09
CA ILE A 263 18.63 13.93 14.23
C ILE A 263 18.90 15.40 13.91
N GLN A 264 18.33 15.93 12.82
CA GLN A 264 18.50 17.34 12.46
C GLN A 264 17.88 18.27 13.51
N ALA A 265 16.70 17.95 14.03
CA ALA A 265 16.06 18.70 15.11
C ALA A 265 16.91 18.68 16.40
N GLY A 266 17.49 17.52 16.75
CA GLY A 266 18.43 17.40 17.86
C GLY A 266 19.68 18.24 17.67
N LEU A 267 20.25 18.25 16.47
CA LEU A 267 21.44 19.04 16.14
C LEU A 267 21.18 20.54 16.19
N VAL A 268 20.02 20.98 15.69
CA VAL A 268 19.56 22.38 15.78
C VAL A 268 19.36 22.81 17.23
N ARG A 269 18.82 21.92 18.08
CA ARG A 269 18.64 22.19 19.51
C ARG A 269 19.98 22.29 20.24
N ALA A 270 20.98 21.49 19.85
CA ALA A 270 22.30 21.47 20.48
C ALA A 270 23.18 22.67 20.05
N LYS A 271 23.12 23.08 18.79
CA LYS A 271 23.87 24.23 18.25
C LYS A 271 22.98 25.06 17.32
N SER A 272 22.45 26.16 17.82
CA SER A 272 21.68 27.13 17.03
C SER A 272 22.63 28.03 16.23
N SER A 273 22.71 27.84 14.91
CA SER A 273 23.35 28.82 14.03
C SER A 273 22.53 29.06 12.77
N LYS A 274 22.42 30.33 12.34
CA LYS A 274 21.65 30.73 11.14
C LYS A 274 22.12 29.98 9.88
N MET A 275 23.41 29.63 9.81
CA MET A 275 23.99 28.87 8.69
C MET A 275 23.55 27.40 8.67
N LEU A 276 23.38 26.79 9.85
CA LEU A 276 22.89 25.43 9.97
C LEU A 276 21.44 25.32 9.48
N TYR A 277 20.59 26.28 9.84
CA TYR A 277 19.21 26.35 9.34
C TYR A 277 19.16 26.48 7.81
N ALA A 278 20.00 27.33 7.22
CA ALA A 278 20.06 27.50 5.77
C ALA A 278 20.52 26.22 5.05
N MET A 279 21.50 25.51 5.60
CA MET A 279 21.98 24.23 5.07
C MET A 279 20.94 23.11 5.18
N ILE A 280 20.20 23.05 6.29
CA ILE A 280 19.09 22.09 6.46
C ILE A 280 17.96 22.41 5.47
N ALA A 281 17.59 23.69 5.32
CA ALA A 281 16.58 24.11 4.35
C ALA A 281 16.97 23.76 2.91
N LEU A 282 18.23 23.99 2.51
CA LEU A 282 18.75 23.59 1.20
C LEU A 282 18.73 22.06 1.01
N HIS A 283 19.04 21.30 2.05
CA HIS A 283 18.99 19.85 2.00
C HIS A 283 17.57 19.32 1.76
N TRP A 284 16.56 19.88 2.43
CA TRP A 284 15.16 19.53 2.23
C TRP A 284 14.60 20.02 0.89
N ALA A 285 15.01 21.21 0.43
CA ALA A 285 14.63 21.71 -0.90
C ALA A 285 15.08 20.76 -2.01
N ARG A 286 16.28 20.18 -1.90
CA ARG A 286 16.78 19.16 -2.82
C ARG A 286 16.08 17.80 -2.69
N PHE A 287 15.50 17.49 -1.54
CA PHE A 287 14.79 16.23 -1.31
C PHE A 287 13.33 16.26 -1.81
N MET A 288 12.72 17.45 -1.85
CA MET A 288 11.34 17.67 -2.32
C MET A 288 11.24 17.93 -3.84
N LEU A 289 12.36 18.26 -4.50
CA LEU A 289 12.51 18.43 -5.95
C LEU A 289 12.94 17.12 -6.60
#